data_AF-A0A844ZVA6-F1
#
_entry.id   AF-A0A844ZVA6-F1
#
_cell.length_a   1.000
_cell.length_b   1.000
_cell.length_c   1.000
_cell.angle_alpha   90.00
_cell.angle_beta   90.00
_cell.angle_gamma   90.00
#
_symmetry.space_group_name_H-M   'P 1'
#
loop_
_entity.id
_entity.type
_entity.pdbx_description
1 polymer ?
#
loop_
_entity_poly.entity_id
_entity_poly.type
_entity_poly.pdbx_seq_one_letter_code
_entity_poly.pdbx_strand_id
1 'polypeptide(L)'
;MKKRLRSPKPCCRETIAADRDAMWCGSCGQPTVRCMGFSECGGLVGADGQCSVCVEPHLIIVPGATMHAPVGGSVALPFELMNGASSDRPIFITGLWSREKGDWREERLSWEELGQGERSPASVIAREIDKPGLHEIEIMFAVATRYKQREERFAFSSRILLTVQGEGSQAGPTIQISSENEMNGNVIQIHDNTSGDGSGSGKVIEAIDLNVSRLDLEEQRLGLRGMESGLRVRRSALFEFSGFPAEDHVPDGQPIMTPDGLLAFGRERARETGGGSDVRLLAVNADGSLDRELSLTISRRHFDVFIENDCLCLRVRGRNKLLVNGETLKMEERIVLDDGDRIMPLIDHPSMLVITVAFRREHNRVSTVHFYREPASEGTGQ
;
A
#
# COMPACT_ATOMS: atom_id res chain seq x y z
N MET A 1 -16.57 -14.97 14.69
CA MET A 1 -15.51 -14.32 13.86
C MET A 1 -16.17 -13.59 12.68
N LYS A 2 -16.23 -12.26 12.69
CA LYS A 2 -16.78 -11.49 11.55
C LYS A 2 -15.75 -11.51 10.41
N LYS A 3 -16.08 -12.10 9.26
CA LYS A 3 -15.27 -12.02 8.02
C LYS A 3 -15.05 -10.53 7.69
N ARG A 4 -13.86 -10.00 7.97
CA ARG A 4 -13.49 -8.63 7.58
C ARG A 4 -13.28 -8.64 6.06
N LEU A 5 -14.11 -7.90 5.33
CA LEU A 5 -13.98 -7.75 3.88
C LEU A 5 -12.67 -7.04 3.56
N ARG A 6 -11.90 -7.63 2.64
CA ARG A 6 -10.61 -7.09 2.19
C ARG A 6 -10.80 -5.73 1.49
N SER A 7 -11.85 -5.60 0.67
CA SER A 7 -12.14 -4.40 -0.12
C SER A 7 -13.45 -3.69 0.30
N PRO A 8 -13.62 -2.39 -0.01
CA PRO A 8 -14.85 -1.65 0.26
C PRO A 8 -16.07 -2.32 -0.39
N LYS A 9 -17.19 -2.40 0.36
CA LYS A 9 -18.45 -2.94 -0.16
C LYS A 9 -19.04 -2.04 -1.25
N PRO A 10 -19.85 -2.60 -2.18
CA PRO A 10 -20.59 -1.81 -3.17
C PRO A 10 -21.39 -0.64 -2.54
N CYS A 11 -22.12 -0.89 -1.44
CA CYS A 11 -22.89 0.15 -0.75
C CYS A 11 -22.03 1.30 -0.18
N CYS A 12 -20.76 1.06 0.17
CA CYS A 12 -19.85 2.13 0.57
C CYS A 12 -19.49 3.03 -0.61
N ARG A 13 -19.30 2.44 -1.80
CA ARG A 13 -19.01 3.19 -3.03
C ARG A 13 -20.23 4.01 -3.47
N GLU A 14 -21.42 3.42 -3.40
CA GLU A 14 -22.68 4.14 -3.66
C GLU A 14 -22.88 5.32 -2.71
N THR A 15 -22.55 5.16 -1.42
CA THR A 15 -22.62 6.25 -0.44
C THR A 15 -21.74 7.43 -0.88
N ILE A 16 -20.49 7.16 -1.25
CA ILE A 16 -19.56 8.20 -1.69
C ILE A 16 -19.94 8.82 -3.03
N ALA A 17 -20.55 8.04 -3.93
CA ALA A 17 -21.05 8.55 -5.20
C ALA A 17 -22.21 9.54 -4.98
N ALA A 18 -23.05 9.31 -3.97
CA ALA A 18 -24.15 10.21 -3.61
C ALA A 18 -23.68 11.43 -2.80
N ASP A 19 -22.77 11.22 -1.85
CA ASP A 19 -22.20 12.25 -0.99
C ASP A 19 -20.70 12.00 -0.79
N ARG A 20 -19.86 12.81 -1.44
CA ARG A 20 -18.40 12.67 -1.38
C ARG A 20 -17.82 12.99 -0.01
N ASP A 21 -18.57 13.68 0.84
CA ASP A 21 -18.15 14.05 2.19
C ASP A 21 -18.64 13.07 3.25
N ALA A 22 -19.48 12.09 2.88
CA ALA A 22 -19.92 11.04 3.79
C ALA A 22 -18.72 10.33 4.45
N MET A 23 -18.73 10.32 5.78
CA MET A 23 -17.74 9.64 6.63
C MET A 23 -18.12 8.18 6.93
N TRP A 24 -19.41 7.85 6.81
CA TRP A 24 -19.95 6.52 7.15
C TRP A 24 -20.90 6.06 6.06
N CYS A 25 -20.86 4.76 5.76
CA CYS A 25 -21.84 4.14 4.86
C CYS A 25 -23.19 3.99 5.58
N GLY A 26 -24.24 4.63 5.08
CA GLY A 26 -25.59 4.57 5.66
C GLY A 26 -26.18 3.15 5.70
N SER A 27 -25.78 2.27 4.77
CA SER A 27 -26.34 0.91 4.69
C SER A 27 -25.61 -0.10 5.58
N CYS A 28 -24.28 -0.03 5.67
CA CYS A 28 -23.50 -1.04 6.39
C CYS A 28 -22.76 -0.52 7.63
N GLY A 29 -22.84 0.78 7.91
CA GLY A 29 -22.22 1.43 9.07
C GLY A 29 -20.69 1.39 9.08
N GLN A 30 -20.04 1.03 7.98
CA GLN A 30 -18.57 1.04 7.89
C GLN A 30 -18.06 2.46 7.61
N PRO A 31 -16.90 2.84 8.16
CA PRO A 31 -16.26 4.11 7.83
C PRO A 31 -15.83 4.11 6.36
N THR A 32 -15.95 5.25 5.70
CA THR A 32 -15.54 5.45 4.30
C THR A 32 -14.06 5.82 4.21
N VAL A 33 -13.18 4.89 4.59
CA VAL A 33 -11.73 5.12 4.59
C VAL A 33 -11.23 5.38 3.16
N ARG A 34 -10.59 6.54 2.97
CA ARG A 34 -10.28 7.11 1.65
C ARG A 34 -8.84 6.77 1.22
N CYS A 35 -8.63 6.53 -0.07
CA CYS A 35 -7.28 6.43 -0.61
C CYS A 35 -6.59 7.80 -0.61
N MET A 36 -5.26 7.84 -0.72
CA MET A 36 -4.52 9.11 -0.75
C MET A 36 -4.94 10.05 -1.89
N GLY A 37 -5.47 9.50 -2.98
CA GLY A 37 -5.88 10.20 -4.18
C GLY A 37 -7.40 10.38 -4.33
N PHE A 38 -8.16 10.23 -3.25
CA PHE A 38 -9.63 10.19 -3.27
C PHE A 38 -10.28 11.39 -3.96
N SER A 39 -9.69 12.58 -3.86
CA SER A 39 -10.21 13.79 -4.52
C SER A 39 -10.34 13.62 -6.04
N GLU A 40 -9.49 12.82 -6.68
CA GLU A 40 -9.51 12.61 -8.13
C GLU A 40 -10.49 11.52 -8.56
N CYS A 41 -10.53 10.39 -7.85
CA CYS A 41 -11.26 9.19 -8.32
C CYS A 41 -12.35 8.66 -7.37
N GLY A 42 -12.51 9.23 -6.17
CA GLY A 42 -13.44 8.73 -5.15
C GLY A 42 -13.05 7.38 -4.53
N GLY A 43 -11.81 6.93 -4.75
CA GLY A 43 -11.34 5.61 -4.34
C GLY A 43 -11.35 5.39 -2.82
N LEU A 44 -12.02 4.32 -2.40
CA LEU A 44 -12.03 3.85 -1.02
C LEU A 44 -11.01 2.72 -0.82
N VAL A 45 -10.53 2.57 0.40
CA VAL A 45 -9.61 1.49 0.79
C VAL A 45 -10.22 0.65 1.92
N GLY A 46 -9.98 -0.66 1.87
CA GLY A 46 -10.40 -1.57 2.91
C GLY A 46 -9.32 -1.78 3.97
N ALA A 47 -9.43 -2.89 4.71
CA ALA A 47 -8.43 -3.26 5.72
C ALA A 47 -7.09 -3.68 5.10
N ASP A 48 -7.06 -3.95 3.80
CA ASP A 48 -5.85 -4.25 3.03
C ASP A 48 -5.10 -2.97 2.61
N GLY A 49 -5.76 -1.81 2.59
CA GLY A 49 -5.18 -0.54 2.18
C GLY A 49 -5.04 -0.36 0.66
N GLN A 50 -5.44 -1.34 -0.16
CA GLN A 50 -5.35 -1.24 -1.62
C GLN A 50 -6.55 -0.48 -2.17
N CYS A 51 -6.28 0.53 -2.99
CA CYS A 51 -7.34 1.23 -3.72
C CYS A 51 -7.65 0.47 -5.01
N SER A 52 -8.81 -0.17 -5.09
CA SER A 52 -9.24 -0.91 -6.28
C SER A 52 -9.52 -0.04 -7.51
N VAL A 53 -9.45 1.30 -7.38
CA VAL A 53 -9.62 2.25 -8.49
C VAL A 53 -8.27 2.68 -9.06
N CYS A 54 -7.22 2.69 -8.22
CA CYS A 54 -5.89 3.20 -8.60
C CYS A 54 -4.84 2.10 -8.79
N VAL A 55 -5.09 0.88 -8.31
CA VAL A 55 -4.12 -0.22 -8.31
C VAL A 55 -4.81 -1.50 -8.73
N GLU A 56 -4.63 -1.84 -10.01
CA GLU A 56 -5.20 -3.03 -10.64
C GLU A 56 -4.19 -3.57 -11.67
N PRO A 57 -3.09 -4.19 -11.21
CA PRO A 57 -2.09 -4.72 -12.12
C PRO A 57 -2.51 -6.08 -12.66
N HIS A 58 -2.21 -6.31 -13.93
CA HIS A 58 -2.41 -7.59 -14.62
C HIS A 58 -1.08 -8.10 -15.17
N LEU A 59 -1.01 -9.42 -15.30
CA LEU A 59 0.12 -10.11 -15.92
C LEU A 59 -0.42 -10.96 -17.07
N ILE A 60 -0.05 -10.63 -18.30
CA ILE A 60 -0.63 -11.20 -19.51
C ILE A 60 0.45 -11.99 -20.26
N ILE A 61 0.23 -13.28 -20.52
CA ILE A 61 1.12 -14.06 -21.37
C ILE A 61 0.91 -13.66 -22.83
N VAL A 62 1.98 -13.29 -23.53
CA VAL A 62 1.95 -12.83 -24.92
C VAL A 62 1.72 -14.00 -25.88
N PRO A 63 0.87 -13.83 -26.91
CA PRO A 63 0.73 -14.80 -28.00
C PRO A 63 2.06 -15.22 -28.64
N GLY A 64 2.27 -16.53 -28.80
CA GLY A 64 3.48 -17.06 -29.45
C GLY A 64 4.73 -17.10 -28.57
N ALA A 65 4.61 -16.83 -27.26
CA ALA A 65 5.65 -17.11 -26.29
C ALA A 65 6.13 -18.57 -26.42
N THR A 66 7.40 -18.76 -26.80
CA THR A 66 7.98 -20.11 -26.94
C THR A 66 8.31 -20.65 -25.55
N MET A 67 7.43 -21.49 -25.00
CA MET A 67 7.56 -22.05 -23.64
C MET A 67 8.20 -23.44 -23.67
N HIS A 68 9.26 -23.66 -24.45
CA HIS A 68 9.92 -24.96 -24.56
C HIS A 68 11.26 -24.96 -23.86
N ALA A 69 11.42 -25.84 -22.86
CA ALA A 69 12.71 -26.16 -22.26
C ALA A 69 13.08 -27.60 -22.59
N PRO A 70 14.32 -27.87 -23.03
CA PRO A 70 14.91 -29.17 -22.79
C PRO A 70 15.17 -29.36 -21.29
N VAL A 71 15.19 -30.61 -20.83
CA VAL A 71 15.66 -30.95 -19.48
C VAL A 71 17.11 -30.48 -19.32
N GLY A 72 17.41 -29.79 -18.23
CA GLY A 72 18.70 -29.13 -17.97
C GLY A 72 18.89 -27.80 -18.72
N GLY A 73 17.87 -27.32 -19.44
CA GLY A 73 17.89 -26.05 -20.16
C GLY A 73 17.23 -24.90 -19.39
N SER A 74 17.12 -23.76 -20.07
CA SER A 74 16.42 -22.57 -19.58
C SER A 74 15.32 -22.13 -20.53
N VAL A 75 14.23 -21.56 -20.01
CA VAL A 75 13.13 -20.97 -20.79
C VAL A 75 12.96 -19.51 -20.43
N ALA A 76 12.95 -18.65 -21.45
CA ALA A 76 12.48 -17.28 -21.30
C ALA A 76 10.95 -17.28 -21.38
N LEU A 77 10.27 -16.75 -20.36
CA LEU A 77 8.83 -16.54 -20.34
C LEU A 77 8.55 -15.06 -20.61
N PRO A 78 8.22 -14.66 -21.85
CA PRO A 78 7.78 -13.30 -22.12
C PRO A 78 6.32 -13.10 -21.68
N PHE A 79 6.05 -11.96 -21.07
CA PHE A 79 4.71 -11.53 -20.65
C PHE A 79 4.61 -10.01 -20.76
N GLU A 80 3.39 -9.48 -20.67
CA GLU A 80 3.11 -8.06 -20.54
C GLU A 80 2.60 -7.79 -19.13
N LEU A 81 3.07 -6.69 -18.52
CA LEU A 81 2.41 -6.12 -17.35
C LEU A 81 1.48 -5.01 -17.82
N MET A 82 0.28 -4.97 -17.28
CA MET A 82 -0.75 -3.98 -17.64
C MET A 82 -1.29 -3.28 -16.40
N ASN A 83 -1.57 -1.99 -16.52
CA ASN A 83 -2.33 -1.23 -15.55
C ASN A 83 -3.82 -1.21 -15.94
N GLY A 84 -4.62 -2.08 -15.33
CA GLY A 84 -6.08 -2.16 -15.53
C GLY A 84 -6.88 -1.11 -14.76
N ALA A 85 -6.23 -0.21 -14.01
CA ALA A 85 -6.91 0.73 -13.14
C ALA A 85 -7.90 1.63 -13.90
N SER A 86 -9.00 1.98 -13.25
CA SER A 86 -10.03 2.86 -13.82
C SER A 86 -9.70 4.35 -13.69
N SER A 87 -8.70 4.72 -12.89
CA SER A 87 -8.19 6.10 -12.84
C SER A 87 -7.07 6.36 -13.85
N ASP A 88 -6.94 7.60 -14.33
CA ASP A 88 -5.84 8.06 -15.19
C ASP A 88 -4.45 8.06 -14.51
N ARG A 89 -4.34 7.54 -13.27
CA ARG A 89 -3.08 7.52 -12.53
C ARG A 89 -2.18 6.38 -13.00
N PRO A 90 -0.90 6.66 -13.28
CA PRO A 90 0.05 5.61 -13.57
C PRO A 90 0.34 4.77 -12.33
N ILE A 91 0.75 3.53 -12.58
CA ILE A 91 1.43 2.70 -11.61
C ILE A 91 2.92 2.60 -11.98
N PHE A 92 3.76 2.44 -10.98
CA PHE A 92 5.20 2.29 -11.15
C PHE A 92 5.62 0.88 -10.75
N ILE A 93 6.25 0.13 -11.66
CA ILE A 93 6.86 -1.15 -11.33
C ILE A 93 8.22 -0.88 -10.71
N THR A 94 8.34 -1.21 -9.43
CA THR A 94 9.50 -0.90 -8.59
C THR A 94 10.41 -2.11 -8.36
N GLY A 95 10.00 -3.27 -8.86
CA GLY A 95 10.82 -4.47 -8.89
C GLY A 95 10.06 -5.65 -9.50
N LEU A 96 10.83 -6.59 -10.03
CA LEU A 96 10.36 -7.83 -10.63
C LEU A 96 11.26 -8.96 -10.16
N TRP A 97 10.65 -10.07 -9.77
CA TRP A 97 11.35 -11.26 -9.32
C TRP A 97 10.70 -12.51 -9.89
N SER A 98 11.50 -13.57 -10.03
CA SER A 98 10.99 -14.91 -10.30
C SER A 98 11.63 -15.94 -9.39
N ARG A 99 10.93 -17.06 -9.21
CA ARG A 99 11.49 -18.26 -8.60
C ARG A 99 10.83 -19.51 -9.14
N GLU A 100 11.60 -20.59 -9.19
CA GLU A 100 11.11 -21.94 -9.45
C GLU A 100 11.12 -22.77 -8.16
N LYS A 101 12.20 -22.63 -7.39
CA LYS A 101 12.37 -23.13 -6.02
C LYS A 101 13.19 -22.13 -5.23
N GLY A 102 13.07 -22.16 -3.90
CA GLY A 102 13.92 -21.37 -3.01
C GLY A 102 13.68 -19.86 -3.07
N ASP A 103 14.77 -19.10 -3.10
CA ASP A 103 14.77 -17.65 -2.98
C ASP A 103 14.38 -16.93 -4.28
N TRP A 104 13.83 -15.72 -4.12
CA TRP A 104 13.49 -14.84 -5.24
C TRP A 104 14.74 -14.35 -5.97
N ARG A 105 14.76 -14.50 -7.30
CA ARG A 105 15.76 -13.92 -8.19
C ARG A 105 15.21 -12.63 -8.78
N GLU A 106 15.94 -11.53 -8.64
CA GLU A 106 15.58 -10.25 -9.24
C GLU A 106 15.80 -10.26 -10.75
N GLU A 107 14.80 -9.77 -11.48
CA GLU A 107 14.80 -9.64 -12.92
C GLU A 107 14.85 -8.16 -13.31
N ARG A 108 15.59 -7.84 -14.37
CA ARG A 108 15.77 -6.44 -14.80
C ARG A 108 14.65 -6.01 -15.73
N LEU A 109 14.09 -4.85 -15.46
CA LEU A 109 13.20 -4.12 -16.35
C LEU A 109 13.91 -2.92 -16.97
N SER A 110 13.58 -2.59 -18.22
CA SER A 110 14.10 -1.41 -18.91
C SER A 110 13.15 -0.20 -18.83
N TRP A 111 12.06 -0.34 -18.10
CA TRP A 111 10.97 0.62 -17.96
C TRP A 111 10.38 0.47 -16.56
N GLU A 112 9.71 1.51 -16.07
CA GLU A 112 9.18 1.55 -14.70
C GLU A 112 7.75 2.07 -14.61
N GLU A 113 7.21 2.73 -15.63
CA GLU A 113 5.90 3.40 -15.57
C GLU A 113 4.88 2.72 -16.49
N LEU A 114 3.64 2.58 -16.01
CA LEU A 114 2.49 2.12 -16.79
C LEU A 114 1.32 3.09 -16.58
N GLY A 115 0.98 3.84 -17.63
CA GLY A 115 -0.25 4.63 -17.70
C GLY A 115 -1.51 3.77 -17.72
N GLN A 116 -2.68 4.40 -17.63
CA GLN A 116 -3.95 3.68 -17.65
C GLN A 116 -4.14 2.86 -18.94
N GLY A 117 -4.41 1.57 -18.80
CA GLY A 117 -4.59 0.64 -19.92
C GLY A 117 -3.31 0.30 -20.69
N GLU A 118 -2.18 0.91 -20.32
CA GLU A 118 -0.89 0.66 -20.96
C GLU A 118 -0.39 -0.75 -20.64
N ARG A 119 0.33 -1.33 -21.60
CA ARG A 119 0.99 -2.63 -21.50
C ARG A 119 2.45 -2.47 -21.83
N SER A 120 3.33 -3.05 -21.04
CA SER A 120 4.75 -3.11 -21.35
C SER A 120 5.31 -4.53 -21.24
N PRO A 121 6.17 -4.95 -22.17
CA PRO A 121 6.73 -6.28 -22.19
C PRO A 121 7.78 -6.47 -21.08
N ALA A 122 7.78 -7.65 -20.48
CA ALA A 122 8.76 -8.12 -19.53
C ALA A 122 9.06 -9.61 -19.79
N SER A 123 10.12 -10.11 -19.19
CA SER A 123 10.46 -11.53 -19.30
C SER A 123 11.16 -12.01 -18.05
N VAL A 124 10.89 -13.26 -17.66
CA VAL A 124 11.66 -13.97 -16.63
C VAL A 124 12.33 -15.19 -17.26
N ILE A 125 13.47 -15.61 -16.74
CA ILE A 125 14.21 -16.78 -17.26
C ILE A 125 14.14 -17.91 -16.23
N ALA A 126 13.36 -18.95 -16.52
CA ALA A 126 13.41 -20.18 -15.75
C ALA A 126 14.66 -21.00 -16.13
N ARG A 127 15.39 -21.49 -15.14
CA ARG A 127 16.68 -22.19 -15.25
C ARG A 127 16.70 -23.55 -14.56
N GLU A 128 15.87 -23.77 -13.54
CA GLU A 128 15.92 -24.99 -12.71
C GLU A 128 14.99 -26.11 -13.22
N ILE A 129 15.17 -26.49 -14.48
CA ILE A 129 14.34 -27.50 -15.15
C ILE A 129 15.10 -28.84 -15.19
N ASP A 130 15.30 -29.44 -14.02
CA ASP A 130 16.24 -30.57 -13.87
C ASP A 130 15.67 -31.93 -14.28
N LYS A 131 14.35 -32.04 -14.44
CA LYS A 131 13.66 -33.30 -14.72
C LYS A 131 12.43 -33.10 -15.59
N PRO A 132 11.98 -34.12 -16.32
CA PRO A 132 10.66 -34.14 -16.93
C PRO A 132 9.55 -33.98 -15.88
N GLY A 133 8.44 -33.37 -16.29
CA GLY A 133 7.24 -33.21 -15.46
C GLY A 133 6.77 -31.76 -15.36
N LEU A 134 5.88 -31.52 -14.39
CA LEU A 134 5.33 -30.21 -14.11
C LEU A 134 6.29 -29.38 -13.27
N HIS A 135 6.58 -28.17 -13.71
CA HIS A 135 7.38 -27.16 -13.03
C HIS A 135 6.52 -25.94 -12.74
N GLU A 136 6.70 -25.35 -11.57
CA GLU A 136 6.04 -24.12 -11.17
C GLU A 136 7.04 -22.99 -11.20
N ILE A 137 6.65 -21.88 -11.85
CA ILE A 137 7.40 -20.64 -11.85
C ILE A 137 6.48 -19.58 -11.26
N GLU A 138 6.91 -19.02 -10.15
CA GLU A 138 6.24 -17.88 -9.54
C GLU A 138 6.91 -16.60 -10.04
N ILE A 139 6.09 -15.65 -10.48
CA ILE A 139 6.52 -14.30 -10.85
C ILE A 139 5.94 -13.35 -9.80
N MET A 140 6.80 -12.56 -9.17
CA MET A 140 6.41 -11.51 -8.24
C MET A 140 6.84 -10.15 -8.76
N PHE A 141 6.01 -9.14 -8.61
CA PHE A 141 6.36 -7.77 -8.96
C PHE A 141 5.83 -6.78 -7.92
N ALA A 142 6.59 -5.72 -7.68
CA ALA A 142 6.23 -4.66 -6.75
C ALA A 142 5.71 -3.45 -7.52
N VAL A 143 4.56 -2.95 -7.09
CA VAL A 143 3.86 -1.82 -7.70
C VAL A 143 3.80 -0.67 -6.69
N ALA A 144 4.15 0.53 -7.13
CA ALA A 144 3.90 1.76 -6.42
C ALA A 144 2.83 2.60 -7.14
N THR A 145 1.94 3.22 -6.37
CA THR A 145 1.11 4.33 -6.84
C THR A 145 1.55 5.58 -6.11
N ARG A 146 1.56 6.72 -6.77
CA ARG A 146 2.04 8.00 -6.22
C ARG A 146 0.94 9.05 -6.27
N TYR A 147 0.81 9.84 -5.21
CA TYR A 147 -0.07 10.99 -5.20
C TYR A 147 0.53 12.12 -4.37
N LYS A 148 0.78 13.26 -5.02
CA LYS A 148 1.54 14.37 -4.42
C LYS A 148 2.88 13.85 -3.87
N GLN A 149 3.12 14.02 -2.58
CA GLN A 149 4.35 13.57 -1.89
C GLN A 149 4.14 12.26 -1.12
N ARG A 150 3.19 11.42 -1.56
CA ARG A 150 2.86 10.14 -0.93
C ARG A 150 2.98 9.01 -1.92
N GLU A 151 3.34 7.84 -1.41
CA GLU A 151 3.52 6.63 -2.22
C GLU A 151 2.99 5.40 -1.47
N GLU A 152 2.09 4.65 -2.11
CA GLU A 152 1.65 3.35 -1.60
C GLU A 152 2.24 2.23 -2.47
N ARG A 153 2.87 1.26 -1.82
CA ARG A 153 3.56 0.11 -2.42
C ARG A 153 2.82 -1.18 -2.10
N PHE A 154 2.82 -2.09 -3.07
CA PHE A 154 2.18 -3.39 -3.01
C PHE A 154 3.05 -4.42 -3.71
N ALA A 155 2.99 -5.68 -3.29
CA ALA A 155 3.61 -6.79 -4.01
C ALA A 155 2.53 -7.74 -4.50
N PHE A 156 2.67 -8.17 -5.74
CA PHE A 156 1.75 -9.07 -6.39
C PHE A 156 2.50 -10.27 -6.97
N SER A 157 1.82 -11.39 -7.11
CA SER A 157 2.37 -12.55 -7.79
C SER A 157 1.36 -13.27 -8.64
N SER A 158 1.90 -13.96 -9.65
CA SER A 158 1.17 -14.97 -10.41
C SER A 158 2.02 -16.22 -10.53
N ARG A 159 1.35 -17.34 -10.81
CA ARG A 159 1.96 -18.67 -10.93
C ARG A 159 1.74 -19.19 -12.32
N ILE A 160 2.83 -19.69 -12.91
CA ILE A 160 2.84 -20.30 -14.23
C ILE A 160 3.29 -21.74 -14.05
N LEU A 161 2.47 -22.66 -14.52
CA LEU A 161 2.83 -24.08 -14.55
C LEU A 161 3.34 -24.42 -15.95
N LEU A 162 4.54 -24.99 -16.05
CA LEU A 162 5.14 -25.46 -17.29
C LEU A 162 5.30 -26.97 -17.26
N THR A 163 4.91 -27.65 -18.33
CA THR A 163 5.14 -29.09 -18.47
C THR A 163 6.34 -29.35 -19.36
N VAL A 164 7.34 -30.07 -18.85
CA VAL A 164 8.59 -30.37 -19.55
C VAL A 164 8.62 -31.86 -19.88
N GLN A 165 8.79 -32.21 -21.15
CA GLN A 165 8.84 -33.59 -21.59
C GLN A 165 10.25 -34.20 -21.41
N GLY A 166 10.32 -35.52 -21.24
CA GLY A 166 11.58 -36.25 -21.17
C GLY A 166 12.06 -36.70 -22.55
N GLU A 167 13.36 -36.99 -22.66
CA GLU A 167 13.95 -37.52 -23.89
C GLU A 167 13.30 -38.87 -24.25
N GLY A 168 12.52 -38.89 -25.34
CA GLY A 168 11.85 -40.10 -25.84
C GLY A 168 10.48 -39.87 -26.50
N SER A 169 9.82 -38.73 -26.28
CA SER A 169 8.59 -38.36 -26.99
C SER A 169 8.91 -37.59 -28.27
N GLN A 170 8.58 -38.17 -29.43
CA GLN A 170 8.76 -37.55 -30.76
C GLN A 170 7.69 -36.51 -31.12
N ALA A 171 6.77 -36.23 -30.22
CA ALA A 171 5.82 -35.15 -30.39
C ALA A 171 6.48 -33.88 -29.82
N GLY A 172 6.60 -32.82 -30.64
CA GLY A 172 6.88 -31.45 -30.23
C GLY A 172 5.89 -30.92 -29.15
N PRO A 173 5.45 -29.67 -29.19
CA PRO A 173 4.57 -29.12 -28.14
C PRO A 173 3.27 -28.45 -28.67
N THR A 174 2.11 -28.87 -28.16
CA THR A 174 0.74 -28.31 -28.37
C THR A 174 0.16 -27.77 -27.04
N ILE A 175 -0.63 -26.68 -27.09
CA ILE A 175 -1.11 -25.92 -25.92
C ILE A 175 -2.61 -26.14 -25.66
N GLN A 176 -3.01 -26.46 -24.42
CA GLN A 176 -4.38 -26.33 -23.93
C GLN A 176 -4.43 -25.49 -22.64
N ILE A 177 -5.30 -24.48 -22.64
CA ILE A 177 -5.44 -23.47 -21.59
C ILE A 177 -6.84 -23.63 -20.98
N SER A 178 -6.92 -23.85 -19.66
CA SER A 178 -8.18 -23.82 -18.91
C SER A 178 -8.10 -22.76 -17.82
N SER A 179 -8.93 -21.73 -17.90
CA SER A 179 -9.08 -20.66 -16.89
C SER A 179 -9.89 -21.10 -15.66
N GLU A 180 -10.43 -22.32 -15.66
CA GLU A 180 -11.26 -22.86 -14.59
C GLU A 180 -10.49 -23.93 -13.83
N ASN A 181 -9.74 -23.54 -12.80
CA ASN A 181 -9.35 -24.46 -11.73
C ASN A 181 -9.52 -23.74 -10.39
N GLU A 182 -10.47 -24.22 -9.59
CA GLU A 182 -10.78 -23.74 -8.22
C GLU A 182 -9.65 -24.03 -7.21
N MET A 183 -8.48 -24.50 -7.67
CA MET A 183 -7.28 -24.74 -6.86
C MET A 183 -6.14 -23.79 -7.24
N ASN A 184 -6.19 -22.55 -6.75
CA ASN A 184 -5.05 -21.65 -6.46
C ASN A 184 -3.87 -21.54 -7.47
N GLY A 185 -4.08 -21.76 -8.77
CA GLY A 185 -3.07 -21.54 -9.80
C GLY A 185 -3.63 -21.76 -11.21
N ASN A 186 -3.15 -20.97 -12.16
CA ASN A 186 -3.48 -21.16 -13.58
C ASN A 186 -2.64 -22.33 -14.11
N VAL A 187 -3.31 -23.44 -14.47
CA VAL A 187 -2.64 -24.63 -15.00
C VAL A 187 -2.51 -24.49 -16.52
N ILE A 188 -1.28 -24.47 -17.03
CA ILE A 188 -1.00 -24.61 -18.46
C ILE A 188 -0.60 -26.07 -18.70
N GLN A 189 -1.47 -26.84 -19.36
CA GLN A 189 -1.17 -28.23 -19.74
C GLN A 189 -0.70 -28.28 -21.20
N ILE A 190 0.43 -28.95 -21.44
CA ILE A 190 1.09 -29.05 -22.75
C ILE A 190 1.04 -30.51 -23.21
N HIS A 191 0.45 -30.80 -24.37
CA HIS A 191 0.44 -32.12 -25.03
C HIS A 191 0.89 -31.93 -26.47
N ASP A 192 1.26 -32.93 -27.27
CA ASP A 192 1.55 -32.67 -28.68
C ASP A 192 1.10 -33.76 -29.63
N ASN A 193 0.59 -33.32 -30.79
CA ASN A 193 0.19 -34.18 -31.88
C ASN A 193 1.00 -33.83 -33.13
N THR A 194 2.30 -34.14 -33.14
CA THR A 194 3.07 -34.22 -34.39
C THR A 194 3.28 -35.69 -34.77
N SER A 195 2.26 -36.25 -35.41
CA SER A 195 2.33 -37.48 -36.20
C SER A 195 1.25 -37.43 -37.28
N GLY A 196 1.57 -36.87 -38.46
CA GLY A 196 0.74 -36.99 -39.65
C GLY A 196 0.64 -35.73 -40.51
N ASP A 197 1.28 -35.79 -41.69
CA ASP A 197 1.06 -35.05 -42.94
C ASP A 197 0.40 -33.66 -42.94
N GLY A 198 1.12 -32.70 -43.53
CA GLY A 198 0.57 -31.69 -44.44
C GLY A 198 -0.38 -30.65 -43.85
N SER A 199 0.07 -29.38 -43.82
CA SER A 199 -0.74 -28.17 -43.54
C SER A 199 -1.24 -28.00 -42.09
N GLY A 200 -0.33 -27.75 -41.15
CA GLY A 200 -0.68 -27.44 -39.76
C GLY A 200 -0.34 -26.00 -39.39
N SER A 201 -1.34 -25.13 -39.31
CA SER A 201 -1.21 -23.80 -38.70
C SER A 201 -0.82 -23.93 -37.23
N GLY A 202 0.34 -23.39 -36.85
CA GLY A 202 0.72 -23.26 -35.45
C GLY A 202 -0.39 -22.53 -34.70
N LYS A 203 -1.02 -23.18 -33.72
CA LYS A 203 -2.08 -22.56 -32.93
C LYS A 203 -1.47 -21.43 -32.11
N VAL A 204 -1.79 -20.20 -32.53
CA VAL A 204 -1.49 -18.97 -31.81
C VAL A 204 -2.17 -19.06 -30.44
N ILE A 205 -1.37 -19.00 -29.37
CA ILE A 205 -1.89 -18.81 -28.01
C ILE A 205 -2.57 -17.44 -27.99
N GLU A 206 -3.88 -17.38 -27.73
CA GLU A 206 -4.52 -16.09 -27.42
C GLU A 206 -3.96 -15.55 -26.10
N ALA A 207 -3.83 -14.22 -25.98
CA ALA A 207 -3.23 -13.60 -24.81
C ALA A 207 -3.95 -14.05 -23.52
N ILE A 208 -3.21 -14.54 -22.54
CA ILE A 208 -3.78 -15.09 -21.29
C ILE A 208 -3.59 -14.09 -20.16
N ASP A 209 -4.67 -13.53 -19.65
CA ASP A 209 -4.63 -12.73 -18.42
C ASP A 209 -4.52 -13.68 -17.21
N LEU A 210 -3.39 -13.60 -16.50
CA LEU A 210 -3.12 -14.48 -15.38
C LEU A 210 -3.73 -13.92 -14.09
N ASN A 211 -4.18 -14.83 -13.23
CA ASN A 211 -4.67 -14.45 -11.92
C ASN A 211 -3.50 -13.88 -11.09
N VAL A 212 -3.66 -12.62 -10.69
CA VAL A 212 -2.69 -11.92 -9.86
C VAL A 212 -3.20 -11.89 -8.43
N SER A 213 -2.34 -12.27 -7.49
CA SER A 213 -2.65 -12.27 -6.05
C SER A 213 -1.69 -11.36 -5.30
N ARG A 214 -2.21 -10.57 -4.37
CA ARG A 214 -1.40 -9.71 -3.51
C ARG A 214 -0.67 -10.52 -2.43
N LEU A 215 0.59 -10.19 -2.18
CA LEU A 215 1.49 -10.87 -1.26
C LEU A 215 1.79 -10.05 0.01
N ASP A 216 0.80 -9.93 0.91
CA ASP A 216 0.91 -9.19 2.18
C ASP A 216 2.14 -9.55 3.04
N LEU A 217 2.61 -10.80 3.00
CA LEU A 217 3.77 -11.27 3.76
C LEU A 217 5.09 -10.87 3.11
N GLU A 218 5.18 -10.95 1.79
CA GLU A 218 6.37 -10.51 1.04
C GLU A 218 6.50 -8.99 1.05
N GLU A 219 5.39 -8.25 1.04
CA GLU A 219 5.40 -6.79 1.26
C GLU A 219 6.14 -6.40 2.54
N GLN A 220 5.95 -7.18 3.61
CA GLN A 220 6.66 -6.97 4.87
C GLN A 220 8.12 -7.43 4.77
N ARG A 221 8.39 -8.60 4.19
CA ARG A 221 9.75 -9.15 4.04
C ARG A 221 10.66 -8.22 3.22
N LEU A 222 10.10 -7.57 2.20
CA LEU A 222 10.79 -6.61 1.33
C LEU A 222 10.83 -5.19 1.90
N GLY A 223 10.28 -4.94 3.09
CA GLY A 223 10.20 -3.60 3.68
C GLY A 223 9.34 -2.61 2.87
N LEU A 224 8.44 -3.11 2.01
CA LEU A 224 7.53 -2.28 1.23
C LEU A 224 6.40 -1.73 2.11
N ARG A 225 6.00 -2.48 3.14
CA ARG A 225 4.95 -2.10 4.08
C ARG A 225 5.23 -2.57 5.51
N GLY A 226 4.77 -1.79 6.48
CA GLY A 226 4.99 -2.03 7.90
C GLY A 226 6.28 -1.39 8.40
N MET A 227 6.36 -1.23 9.72
CA MET A 227 7.51 -0.66 10.41
C MET A 227 8.66 -1.67 10.50
N GLU A 228 9.86 -1.17 10.79
CA GLU A 228 11.04 -2.02 11.03
C GLU A 228 10.83 -3.03 12.17
N SER A 229 10.05 -2.65 13.19
CA SER A 229 9.64 -3.53 14.29
C SER A 229 8.72 -4.69 13.87
N GLY A 230 8.29 -4.72 12.60
CA GLY A 230 7.35 -5.69 12.06
C GLY A 230 5.87 -5.36 12.36
N LEU A 231 5.61 -4.23 13.01
CA LEU A 231 4.26 -3.73 13.27
C LEU A 231 3.63 -3.09 12.04
N ARG A 232 2.30 -3.18 11.94
CA ARG A 232 1.52 -2.56 10.86
C ARG A 232 0.43 -1.67 11.42
N VAL A 233 0.45 -0.39 11.08
CA VAL A 233 -0.63 0.56 11.32
C VAL A 233 -1.49 0.62 10.07
N ARG A 234 -2.61 -0.10 10.06
CA ARG A 234 -3.51 -0.15 8.90
C ARG A 234 -4.31 1.13 8.77
N ARG A 235 -4.76 1.46 7.57
CA ARG A 235 -5.68 2.59 7.28
C ARG A 235 -6.96 2.59 8.11
N SER A 236 -7.38 1.43 8.61
CA SER A 236 -8.54 1.27 9.48
C SER A 236 -8.24 1.41 10.98
N ALA A 237 -7.01 1.73 11.37
CA ALA A 237 -6.66 1.95 12.77
C ALA A 237 -7.45 3.14 13.32
N LEU A 238 -7.90 3.03 14.57
CA LEU A 238 -8.61 4.10 15.26
C LEU A 238 -7.60 5.09 15.83
N PHE A 239 -7.94 6.37 15.80
CA PHE A 239 -7.16 7.43 16.43
C PHE A 239 -7.87 7.87 17.69
N GLU A 240 -7.20 7.72 18.83
CA GLU A 240 -7.69 8.16 20.14
C GLU A 240 -6.86 9.35 20.64
N PHE A 241 -7.48 10.27 21.36
CA PHE A 241 -6.82 11.49 21.86
C PHE A 241 -7.11 11.72 23.35
N SER A 242 -6.09 12.05 24.13
CA SER A 242 -6.28 12.48 25.52
C SER A 242 -5.28 13.55 25.94
N GLY A 243 -5.61 14.30 27.00
CA GLY A 243 -4.84 15.46 27.45
C GLY A 243 -5.04 16.73 26.61
N PHE A 244 -5.87 16.67 25.56
CA PHE A 244 -6.28 17.84 24.77
C PHE A 244 -7.47 18.56 25.44
N PRO A 245 -7.53 19.90 25.38
CA PRO A 245 -8.69 20.65 25.86
C PRO A 245 -9.98 20.23 25.14
N ALA A 246 -11.10 20.19 25.86
CA ALA A 246 -12.37 19.73 25.31
C ALA A 246 -12.88 20.64 24.18
N GLU A 247 -12.58 21.93 24.25
CA GLU A 247 -12.91 22.95 23.27
C GLU A 247 -12.14 22.83 21.94
N ASP A 248 -11.09 22.01 21.88
CA ASP A 248 -10.25 21.86 20.69
C ASP A 248 -10.80 20.79 19.71
N HIS A 249 -11.89 20.10 20.05
CA HIS A 249 -12.67 19.20 19.18
C HIS A 249 -11.80 18.26 18.32
N VAL A 250 -11.22 17.24 18.96
CA VAL A 250 -10.36 16.24 18.31
C VAL A 250 -11.18 15.09 17.70
N PRO A 251 -10.74 14.51 16.56
CA PRO A 251 -11.45 13.41 15.89
C PRO A 251 -11.20 12.06 16.59
N ASP A 252 -11.85 11.87 17.74
CA ASP A 252 -11.62 10.73 18.64
C ASP A 252 -12.35 9.44 18.23
N GLY A 253 -11.70 8.30 18.45
CA GLY A 253 -12.27 6.96 18.30
C GLY A 253 -12.54 6.50 16.87
N GLN A 254 -11.93 7.13 15.85
CA GLN A 254 -12.23 6.87 14.44
C GLN A 254 -10.98 6.79 13.55
N PRO A 255 -11.04 6.13 12.38
CA PRO A 255 -9.97 6.19 11.38
C PRO A 255 -9.82 7.58 10.77
N ILE A 256 -8.73 7.80 10.04
CA ILE A 256 -8.56 9.02 9.23
C ILE A 256 -9.53 8.98 8.03
N MET A 257 -10.61 9.77 8.11
CA MET A 257 -11.66 9.85 7.08
C MET A 257 -11.64 11.16 6.28
N THR A 258 -10.67 12.03 6.54
CA THR A 258 -10.46 13.27 5.79
C THR A 258 -10.26 12.98 4.28
N PRO A 259 -10.69 13.87 3.37
CA PRO A 259 -10.54 13.67 1.92
C PRO A 259 -9.12 13.37 1.43
N ASP A 260 -8.11 13.93 2.11
CA ASP A 260 -6.68 13.78 1.81
C ASP A 260 -5.99 12.66 2.63
N GLY A 261 -6.77 11.95 3.46
CA GLY A 261 -6.30 10.83 4.28
C GLY A 261 -5.15 11.21 5.21
N LEU A 262 -5.24 12.36 5.87
CA LEU A 262 -4.28 12.90 6.83
C LEU A 262 -4.98 13.66 7.98
N LEU A 263 -4.30 13.75 9.12
CA LEU A 263 -4.70 14.59 10.24
C LEU A 263 -3.74 15.78 10.32
N ALA A 264 -4.26 16.99 10.17
CA ALA A 264 -3.49 18.22 10.27
C ALA A 264 -3.43 18.70 11.73
N PHE A 265 -2.22 18.92 12.22
CA PHE A 265 -1.95 19.45 13.56
C PHE A 265 -1.42 20.88 13.45
N GLY A 266 -1.96 21.81 14.23
CA GLY A 266 -1.49 23.19 14.22
C GLY A 266 -2.36 24.15 15.03
N ARG A 267 -2.03 25.43 15.02
CA ARG A 267 -2.72 26.44 15.85
C ARG A 267 -4.13 26.78 15.37
N GLU A 268 -4.43 26.53 14.10
CA GLU A 268 -5.73 26.87 13.53
C GLU A 268 -6.86 26.10 14.22
N ARG A 269 -8.07 26.65 14.16
CA ARG A 269 -9.25 25.97 14.69
C ARG A 269 -9.48 24.61 14.02
N ALA A 270 -10.15 23.71 14.73
CA ALA A 270 -10.55 22.42 14.19
C ALA A 270 -11.51 22.60 13.00
N ARG A 271 -11.48 21.69 12.01
CA ARG A 271 -12.36 21.71 10.83
C ARG A 271 -13.84 21.73 11.21
N GLU A 272 -14.22 21.03 12.29
CA GLU A 272 -15.59 21.02 12.82
C GLU A 272 -16.08 22.41 13.25
N THR A 273 -15.16 23.31 13.58
CA THR A 273 -15.44 24.70 13.98
C THR A 273 -15.09 25.72 12.89
N GLY A 274 -14.92 25.25 11.65
CA GLY A 274 -14.66 26.10 10.47
C GLY A 274 -13.18 26.47 10.24
N GLY A 275 -12.24 25.79 10.90
CA GLY A 275 -10.80 25.97 10.66
C GLY A 275 -10.20 24.95 9.69
N GLY A 276 -8.87 24.97 9.56
CA GLY A 276 -8.11 24.10 8.63
C GLY A 276 -7.32 22.96 9.28
N SER A 277 -7.27 22.89 10.61
CA SER A 277 -6.60 21.81 11.36
C SER A 277 -7.61 20.74 11.80
N ASP A 278 -7.13 19.52 12.02
CA ASP A 278 -7.92 18.43 12.60
C ASP A 278 -7.65 18.33 14.12
N VAL A 279 -6.43 18.66 14.55
CA VAL A 279 -6.06 18.74 15.97
C VAL A 279 -5.42 20.10 16.24
N ARG A 280 -6.05 20.86 17.14
CA ARG A 280 -5.56 22.19 17.51
C ARG A 280 -4.45 22.11 18.55
N LEU A 281 -3.41 22.90 18.33
CA LEU A 281 -2.23 22.99 19.18
C LEU A 281 -2.07 24.41 19.70
N LEU A 282 -2.08 24.53 21.03
CA LEU A 282 -1.85 25.77 21.77
C LEU A 282 -0.90 25.48 22.92
N ALA A 283 0.02 26.39 23.20
CA ALA A 283 0.89 26.30 24.36
C ALA A 283 0.10 26.69 25.62
N VAL A 284 0.20 25.88 26.67
CA VAL A 284 -0.50 26.10 27.94
C VAL A 284 0.55 26.05 29.05
N ASN A 285 0.47 26.98 29.99
CA ASN A 285 1.34 27.05 31.15
C ASN A 285 1.04 25.92 32.14
N ALA A 286 1.93 25.70 33.10
CA ALA A 286 1.75 24.67 34.14
C ALA A 286 0.48 24.89 34.99
N ASP A 287 0.02 26.13 35.11
CA ASP A 287 -1.22 26.51 35.81
C ASP A 287 -2.49 26.31 34.96
N GLY A 288 -2.37 25.83 33.72
CA GLY A 288 -3.47 25.65 32.79
C GLY A 288 -3.85 26.90 32.00
N SER A 289 -3.19 28.03 32.21
CA SER A 289 -3.45 29.26 31.45
C SER A 289 -2.86 29.20 30.03
N LEU A 290 -3.56 29.80 29.05
CA LEU A 290 -3.10 29.86 27.67
C LEU A 290 -1.92 30.83 27.53
N ASP A 291 -0.78 30.33 27.05
CA ASP A 291 0.32 31.18 26.60
C ASP A 291 0.09 31.58 25.13
N ARG A 292 -0.35 32.82 24.92
CA ARG A 292 -0.66 33.34 23.59
C ARG A 292 0.58 33.57 22.75
N GLU A 293 1.67 34.05 23.34
CA GLU A 293 2.89 34.38 22.61
C GLU A 293 3.57 33.10 22.13
N LEU A 294 3.74 32.14 23.02
CA LEU A 294 4.33 30.85 22.68
C LEU A 294 3.43 30.09 21.70
N SER A 295 2.10 30.17 21.83
CA SER A 295 1.19 29.61 20.83
C SER A 295 1.40 30.19 19.43
N LEU A 296 1.72 31.48 19.29
CA LEU A 296 1.95 32.09 17.96
C LEU A 296 3.16 31.49 17.23
N THR A 297 4.11 30.89 17.96
CA THR A 297 5.23 30.14 17.38
C THR A 297 4.78 28.81 16.75
N ILE A 298 3.58 28.31 17.08
CA ILE A 298 2.98 27.17 16.39
C ILE A 298 2.36 27.66 15.09
N SER A 299 2.77 27.04 13.98
CA SER A 299 2.22 27.33 12.66
C SER A 299 0.73 26.97 12.60
N ARG A 300 -0.05 27.69 11.76
CA ARG A 300 -1.49 27.40 11.56
C ARG A 300 -1.75 25.92 11.23
N ARG A 301 -0.92 25.37 10.34
CA ARG A 301 -0.74 23.94 10.09
C ARG A 301 0.75 23.65 10.26
N HIS A 302 1.09 22.90 11.30
CA HIS A 302 2.44 22.72 11.78
C HIS A 302 3.04 21.39 11.33
N PHE A 303 2.28 20.30 11.42
CA PHE A 303 2.63 19.01 10.83
C PHE A 303 1.37 18.23 10.45
N ASP A 304 1.53 17.23 9.60
CA ASP A 304 0.50 16.27 9.25
C ASP A 304 0.89 14.89 9.77
N VAL A 305 -0.10 14.14 10.24
CA VAL A 305 0.02 12.71 10.52
C VAL A 305 -0.81 11.94 9.50
N PHE A 306 -0.26 10.86 8.96
CA PHE A 306 -0.97 10.01 8.03
C PHE A 306 -0.41 8.59 8.06
N ILE A 307 -1.16 7.64 7.53
CA ILE A 307 -0.69 6.27 7.34
C ILE A 307 -0.22 6.11 5.90
N GLU A 308 0.95 5.57 5.67
CA GLU A 308 1.46 5.26 4.33
C GLU A 308 2.20 3.93 4.41
N ASN A 309 1.95 3.01 3.48
CA ASN A 309 2.62 1.70 3.49
C ASN A 309 2.46 0.96 4.82
N ASP A 310 1.30 1.09 5.48
CA ASP A 310 1.05 0.57 6.84
C ASP A 310 2.00 1.08 7.93
N CYS A 311 2.62 2.24 7.73
CA CYS A 311 3.43 2.97 8.71
C CYS A 311 2.72 4.25 9.12
N LEU A 312 2.74 4.58 10.42
CA LEU A 312 2.33 5.90 10.89
C LEU A 312 3.44 6.89 10.55
N CYS A 313 3.13 7.92 9.79
CA CYS A 313 4.08 8.91 9.31
C CYS A 313 3.72 10.29 9.85
N LEU A 314 4.75 11.07 10.15
CA LEU A 314 4.66 12.50 10.40
C LEU A 314 5.39 13.24 9.30
N ARG A 315 4.80 14.35 8.81
CA ARG A 315 5.46 15.30 7.91
C ARG A 315 5.32 16.72 8.40
N VAL A 316 6.42 17.45 8.50
CA VAL A 316 6.42 18.84 8.92
C VAL A 316 5.86 19.73 7.80
N ARG A 317 4.97 20.66 8.15
CA ARG A 317 4.37 21.64 7.23
C ARG A 317 4.71 23.08 7.59
N GLY A 318 4.97 23.33 8.88
CA GLY A 318 5.33 24.64 9.40
C GLY A 318 6.81 24.97 9.16
N ARG A 319 7.11 26.27 9.05
CA ARG A 319 8.50 26.76 8.96
C ARG A 319 9.24 26.69 10.29
N ASN A 320 8.50 26.62 11.39
CA ASN A 320 9.04 26.73 12.74
C ASN A 320 9.65 25.42 13.26
N LYS A 321 9.73 24.39 12.40
CA LYS A 321 10.32 23.07 12.70
C LYS A 321 9.64 22.40 13.90
N LEU A 322 10.03 21.18 14.24
CA LEU A 322 9.64 20.51 15.49
C LEU A 322 10.70 19.50 15.90
N LEU A 323 10.63 18.98 17.13
CA LEU A 323 11.47 17.86 17.56
C LEU A 323 10.64 16.57 17.59
N VAL A 324 11.25 15.46 17.18
CA VAL A 324 10.77 14.10 17.47
C VAL A 324 11.88 13.37 18.19
N ASN A 325 11.64 12.92 19.42
CA ASN A 325 12.65 12.27 20.27
C ASN A 325 13.97 13.06 20.41
N GLY A 326 13.91 14.39 20.33
CA GLY A 326 15.08 15.28 20.40
C GLY A 326 15.74 15.59 19.06
N GLU A 327 15.36 14.92 17.97
CA GLU A 327 15.83 15.21 16.63
C GLU A 327 15.01 16.32 15.97
N THR A 328 15.68 17.31 15.37
CA THR A 328 15.02 18.44 14.70
C THR A 328 14.57 18.08 13.30
N LEU A 329 13.27 18.20 13.05
CA LEU A 329 12.68 18.05 11.72
C LEU A 329 12.31 19.41 11.11
N LYS A 330 12.72 19.62 9.86
CA LYS A 330 12.46 20.82 9.06
C LYS A 330 11.25 20.65 8.16
N MET A 331 10.79 21.76 7.58
CA MET A 331 9.65 21.77 6.66
C MET A 331 9.82 20.73 5.54
N GLU A 332 8.75 19.98 5.26
CA GLU A 332 8.67 18.85 4.33
C GLU A 332 9.46 17.59 4.72
N GLU A 333 10.29 17.62 5.77
CA GLU A 333 10.90 16.38 6.29
C GLU A 333 9.81 15.46 6.84
N ARG A 334 10.04 14.16 6.63
CA ARG A 334 9.14 13.07 6.98
C ARG A 334 9.87 12.07 7.84
N ILE A 335 9.17 11.55 8.85
CA ILE A 335 9.62 10.44 9.68
C ILE A 335 8.49 9.41 9.85
N VAL A 336 8.86 8.15 10.11
CA VAL A 336 7.93 7.12 10.59
C VAL A 336 7.90 7.20 12.10
N LEU A 337 6.70 7.28 12.68
CA LEU A 337 6.49 7.28 14.12
C LEU A 337 6.34 5.85 14.64
N ASP A 338 7.00 5.53 15.75
CA ASP A 338 6.86 4.28 16.50
C ASP A 338 6.19 4.51 17.87
N ASP A 339 5.93 3.40 18.56
CA ASP A 339 5.34 3.37 19.89
C ASP A 339 6.25 4.04 20.93
N GLY A 340 5.71 5.04 21.64
CA GLY A 340 6.44 5.82 22.63
C GLY A 340 7.09 7.09 22.08
N ASP A 341 7.02 7.35 20.78
CA ASP A 341 7.60 8.56 20.19
C ASP A 341 7.00 9.84 20.77
N ARG A 342 7.86 10.81 21.03
CA ARG A 342 7.49 12.12 21.60
C ARG A 342 7.69 13.21 20.56
N ILE A 343 6.62 13.92 20.24
CA ILE A 343 6.59 15.05 19.31
C ILE A 343 6.54 16.33 20.14
N MET A 344 7.52 17.22 19.94
CA MET A 344 7.60 18.53 20.60
C MET A 344 7.54 19.64 19.55
N PRO A 345 6.35 20.27 19.34
CA PRO A 345 6.17 21.34 18.37
C PRO A 345 6.93 22.64 18.67
N LEU A 346 7.41 22.82 19.90
CA LEU A 346 8.06 24.05 20.39
C LEU A 346 9.55 23.78 20.64
N ILE A 347 10.43 24.09 19.68
CA ILE A 347 11.86 23.75 19.80
C ILE A 347 12.55 24.44 20.97
N ASP A 348 12.26 25.73 21.17
CA ASP A 348 12.92 26.54 22.22
C ASP A 348 12.34 26.24 23.62
N HIS A 349 11.15 25.65 23.68
CA HIS A 349 10.44 25.32 24.91
C HIS A 349 9.75 23.94 24.81
N PRO A 350 10.51 22.85 24.65
CA PRO A 350 9.95 21.54 24.29
C PRO A 350 9.04 20.95 25.36
N SER A 351 9.27 21.26 26.63
CA SER A 351 8.46 20.75 27.76
C SER A 351 7.08 21.39 27.87
N MET A 352 6.82 22.49 27.14
CA MET A 352 5.54 23.21 27.19
C MET A 352 4.46 22.59 26.32
N LEU A 353 4.85 21.77 25.34
CA LEU A 353 3.92 21.03 24.50
C LEU A 353 4.60 19.75 24.02
N VAL A 354 4.26 18.64 24.65
CA VAL A 354 4.69 17.30 24.25
C VAL A 354 3.47 16.47 23.89
N ILE A 355 3.56 15.76 22.77
CA ILE A 355 2.56 14.79 22.33
C ILE A 355 3.25 13.45 22.21
N THR A 356 2.78 12.48 22.99
CA THR A 356 3.32 11.12 23.02
C THR A 356 2.41 10.19 22.24
N VAL A 357 3.02 9.40 21.36
CA VAL A 357 2.34 8.42 20.51
C VAL A 357 2.39 7.07 21.22
N ALA A 358 1.24 6.40 21.33
CA ALA A 358 1.16 5.04 21.89
C ALA A 358 0.33 4.12 21.00
N PHE A 359 0.76 2.88 20.85
CA PHE A 359 0.10 1.87 20.02
C PHE A 359 -0.62 0.82 20.87
N ARG A 360 -1.93 0.69 20.68
CA ARG A 360 -2.67 -0.49 21.12
C ARG A 360 -2.60 -1.55 20.04
N ARG A 361 -2.12 -2.74 20.40
CA ARG A 361 -1.78 -3.80 19.45
C ARG A 361 -2.74 -4.99 19.56
N GLU A 362 -3.04 -5.58 18.41
CA GLU A 362 -3.65 -6.90 18.27
C GLU A 362 -2.69 -7.76 17.43
N HIS A 363 -1.91 -8.62 18.07
CA HIS A 363 -0.79 -9.34 17.45
C HIS A 363 0.25 -8.37 16.83
N ASN A 364 0.55 -8.50 15.53
CA ASN A 364 1.48 -7.64 14.80
C ASN A 364 0.81 -6.40 14.18
N ARG A 365 -0.41 -6.08 14.59
CA ARG A 365 -1.20 -4.98 14.02
C ARG A 365 -1.51 -3.96 15.09
N VAL A 366 -1.37 -2.69 14.75
CA VAL A 366 -1.85 -1.59 15.58
C VAL A 366 -3.34 -1.41 15.28
N SER A 367 -4.19 -1.64 16.28
CA SER A 367 -5.64 -1.43 16.18
C SER A 367 -6.02 0.00 16.53
N THR A 368 -5.29 0.62 17.45
CA THR A 368 -5.46 2.02 17.87
C THR A 368 -4.12 2.73 17.94
N VAL A 369 -4.05 3.93 17.39
CA VAL A 369 -3.00 4.92 17.63
C VAL A 369 -3.55 5.95 18.62
N HIS A 370 -2.91 6.08 19.77
CA HIS A 370 -3.30 7.03 20.81
C HIS A 370 -2.30 8.18 20.85
N PHE A 371 -2.80 9.41 20.70
CA PHE A 371 -2.03 10.64 20.92
C PHE A 371 -2.36 11.20 22.30
N TYR A 372 -1.38 11.19 23.19
CA TYR A 372 -1.48 11.77 24.51
C TYR A 372 -0.74 13.10 24.57
N ARG A 373 -1.46 14.18 24.86
CA ARG A 373 -0.83 15.46 25.18
C ARG A 373 -0.39 15.44 26.64
N GLU A 374 0.91 15.52 26.87
CA GLU A 374 1.46 15.57 28.22
C GLU A 374 1.14 16.94 28.88
N PRO A 375 0.96 16.97 30.21
CA PRO A 375 0.87 18.23 30.95
C PRO A 375 2.14 19.06 30.75
N ALA A 376 1.98 20.39 30.68
CA ALA A 376 3.13 21.28 30.63
C ALA A 376 3.96 21.12 31.92
N SER A 377 5.26 20.94 31.75
CA SER A 377 6.21 20.94 32.86
C SER A 377 7.09 22.17 32.74
N GLU A 378 7.22 22.92 33.84
CA GLU A 378 8.20 23.99 33.93
C GLU A 378 9.58 23.36 33.72
N GLY A 379 10.21 23.65 32.59
CA GLY A 379 11.59 23.29 32.38
C GLY A 379 12.40 23.95 33.49
N THR A 380 13.04 23.14 34.33
CA THR A 380 14.14 23.62 35.15
C THR A 380 15.23 24.03 34.19
N GLY A 381 15.28 25.32 33.86
CA GLY A 381 16.30 25.88 32.98
C GLY A 381 17.69 25.48 33.47
N GLN A 382 18.48 24.88 32.59
CA GLN A 382 19.93 24.90 32.69
C GLN A 382 20.49 25.89 31.69
#